data_AF-A0A356ATJ7-F1
#
_entry.id   AF-A0A356ATJ7-F1
#
_cell.length_a   1.000
_cell.length_b   1.000
_cell.length_c   1.000
_cell.angle_alpha   90.00
_cell.angle_beta   90.00
_cell.angle_gamma   90.00
#
_symmetry.space_group_name_H-M   'P 1'
#
loop_
_entity.id
_entity.type
_entity.pdbx_description
1 polymer ?
#
loop_
_entity_poly.entity_id
_entity_poly.type
_entity_poly.pdbx_seq_one_letter_code
_entity_poly.pdbx_strand_id
1 'polypeptide(L)' 'MITIFDWFGLNLPIYERYGLIKQAGFEGVMIWWSDENGKADYRLQPQYA' A
#
# COMPACT_ATOMS: atom_id res chain seq x y z
N MET A 1 11.55 12.86 2.06
CA MET A 1 10.93 11.78 1.30
C MET A 1 11.52 10.45 1.70
N ILE A 2 10.90 9.82 2.70
CA ILE A 2 11.21 8.45 3.14
C ILE A 2 10.04 7.55 2.74
N THR A 3 10.34 6.47 2.03
CA THR A 3 9.34 5.51 1.51
C THR A 3 9.62 4.11 2.04
N ILE A 4 8.58 3.29 2.15
CA ILE A 4 8.68 1.89 2.58
C ILE A 4 8.24 0.93 1.47
N PHE A 5 8.79 -0.28 1.46
CA PHE A 5 8.29 -1.37 0.63
C PHE A 5 7.17 -2.12 1.36
N ASP A 6 6.01 -2.25 0.71
CA ASP A 6 4.84 -2.97 1.22
C ASP A 6 5.03 -4.49 1.06
N TRP A 7 5.83 -5.06 1.97
CA TRP A 7 5.95 -6.50 2.19
C TRP A 7 5.56 -6.84 3.63
N PHE A 8 4.51 -6.19 4.13
CA PHE A 8 3.96 -6.56 5.42
C PHE A 8 3.13 -7.82 5.24
N GLY A 9 3.63 -8.96 5.74
CA GLY A 9 2.86 -10.20 5.94
C GLY A 9 1.74 -10.06 6.98
N LEU A 10 1.26 -8.84 7.21
CA LEU A 10 0.10 -8.54 8.04
C LEU A 10 -1.15 -8.68 7.17
N ASN A 11 -2.03 -9.60 7.55
CA ASN A 11 -3.34 -9.73 6.96
C ASN A 11 -4.26 -8.61 7.48
N LEU A 12 -4.03 -7.39 7.00
CA LEU A 12 -4.81 -6.19 7.30
C LEU A 12 -5.46 -5.65 6.02
N PRO A 13 -6.65 -5.03 6.11
CA PRO A 13 -7.22 -4.26 5.02
C PRO A 13 -6.25 -3.17 4.55
N ILE A 14 -6.18 -2.95 3.23
CA ILE A 14 -5.22 -2.04 2.60
C ILE A 14 -5.25 -0.62 3.19
N TYR A 15 -6.43 -0.11 3.53
CA TYR A 15 -6.62 1.22 4.12
C TYR A 15 -6.02 1.34 5.53
N GLU A 16 -6.20 0.31 6.36
CA GLU A 16 -5.63 0.30 7.71
C GLU A 16 -4.11 0.24 7.64
N ARG A 17 -3.57 -0.59 6.72
CA ARG A 17 -2.14 -0.71 6.49
C ARG A 17 -1.52 0.63 6.09
N TYR A 18 -2.11 1.35 5.13
CA TYR A 18 -1.60 2.64 4.70
C TYR A 18 -1.77 3.74 5.75
N GLY A 19 -2.82 3.67 6.57
CA GLY A 19 -2.96 4.52 7.76
C GLY A 19 -1.79 4.37 8.72
N LEU A 20 -1.42 3.12 9.05
CA LEU A 20 -0.27 2.83 9.92
C LEU A 20 1.06 3.28 9.33
N ILE A 21 1.27 3.07 8.02
CA ILE A 21 2.48 3.51 7.34
C ILE A 21 2.63 5.04 7.39
N LYS A 22 1.52 5.77 7.19
CA LYS A 22 1.49 7.24 7.32
C LYS A 22 1.79 7.69 8.75
N GLN A 23 1.20 7.03 9.75
CA GLN A 23 1.46 7.32 11.17
C GLN A 23 2.91 7.05 11.57
N ALA A 24 3.55 6.06 10.96
CA ALA A 24 4.97 5.76 11.16
C ALA A 24 5.91 6.79 10.51
N GLY A 25 5.38 7.77 9.76
CA GLY A 25 6.14 8.87 9.17
C GLY A 25 6.68 8.62 7.76
N PHE A 26 6.22 7.56 7.09
CA PHE A 26 6.55 7.35 5.68
C PHE A 26 5.64 8.18 4.78
N GLU A 27 6.24 8.77 3.74
CA GLU A 27 5.56 9.65 2.80
C GLU A 27 5.10 8.91 1.53
N GLY A 28 5.52 7.66 1.35
CA GLY A 28 5.15 6.85 0.21
C GLY A 28 5.39 5.37 0.40
N VAL A 29 4.75 4.56 -0.45
CA VAL A 29 4.75 3.10 -0.37
C VAL A 29 5.09 2.52 -1.74
N MET A 30 6.07 1.62 -1.78
CA MET A 30 6.39 0.81 -2.96
C MET A 30 5.65 -0.53 -2.83
N ILE A 31 4.78 -0.83 -3.78
CA ILE A 31 4.01 -2.08 -3.79
C ILE A 31 4.74 -3.18 -4.54
N TRP A 32 4.66 -4.42 -4.04
CA TRP A 32 5.04 -5.60 -4.83
C TRP A 32 4.02 -5.80 -5.94
N TRP A 33 4.48 -5.77 -7.19
CA TRP A 33 3.63 -5.98 -8.36
C TRP A 33 3.42 -7.47 -8.57
N SER A 34 2.26 -7.97 -8.15
CA SER A 34 1.85 -9.35 -8.37
C SER A 34 0.32 -9.46 -8.29
N ASP A 35 -0.27 -10.40 -9.03
CA ASP A 35 -1.73 -10.61 -9.16
C ASP A 35 -2.39 -11.16 -7.87
N GLU A 36 -1.67 -11.15 -6.76
CA GLU A 36 -2.00 -11.80 -5.48
C GLU A 36 -3.24 -11.18 -4.82
N ASN A 37 -3.57 -9.93 -5.16
CA ASN A 37 -4.74 -9.21 -4.66
C ASN A 37 -5.95 -9.23 -5.63
N GLY A 38 -5.93 -10.12 -6.62
CA GLY A 38 -6.95 -10.17 -7.67
C GLY A 38 -6.81 -9.00 -8.65
N LYS A 39 -7.61 -8.99 -9.72
CA LYS A 39 -7.59 -7.99 -10.80
C LYS A 39 -8.00 -6.58 -10.31
N ALA A 40 -7.22 -5.98 -9.42
CA ALA A 40 -7.37 -4.58 -9.06
C ALA A 40 -6.95 -3.76 -10.28
N ASP A 41 -7.90 -3.05 -10.91
CA ASP A 41 -7.57 -2.10 -11.98
C ASP A 41 -6.69 -0.99 -11.38
N TYR A 42 -5.39 -1.10 -11.63
CA TYR A 42 -4.37 -0.22 -11.07
C TYR A 42 -4.56 1.25 -11.46
N ARG A 43 -5.31 1.52 -12.54
CA ARG A 43 -5.66 2.88 -12.96
C ARG A 43 -6.60 3.58 -11.97
N LEU A 44 -7.26 2.81 -11.11
CA LEU A 44 -8.12 3.33 -10.05
C LEU A 44 -7.34 3.66 -8.78
N GLN A 45 -6.09 3.20 -8.61
CA GLN A 45 -5.32 3.44 -7.38
C GLN A 45 -5.00 4.93 -7.10
N PRO A 46 -4.74 5.80 -8.10
CA PRO A 46 -4.48 7.23 -7.85
C PRO A 46 -5.64 8.01 -7.22
N GLN A 47 -6.87 7.50 -7.31
CA GLN A 47 -8.04 8.15 -6.72
C GLN A 47 -8.34 7.69 -5.27
N TYR A 48 -7.55 6.74 -4.77
CA TYR A 48 -7.61 6.22 -3.39
C TYR A 48 -6.38 6.62 -2.56
N ALA A 49 -5.46 7.40 -3.13
CA ALA A 49 -4.24 7.91 -2.48
C ALA A 49 -4.47 9.26 -1.79
#